data_AF-A0A945AD09-F1
#
_entry.id   AF-A0A945AD09-F1
#
_cell.length_a   1.000
_cell.length_b   1.000
_cell.length_c   1.000
_cell.angle_alpha   90.00
_cell.angle_beta   90.00
_cell.angle_gamma   90.00
#
_symmetry.space_group_name_H-M   'P 1'
#
loop_
_entity.id
_entity.type
_entity.pdbx_description
1 polymer ?
#
loop_
_entity_poly.entity_id
_entity_poly.type
_entity_poly.pdbx_seq_one_letter_code
_entity_poly.pdbx_strand_id
1 'polypeptide(L)' 'MSEKLALDGGEKVRTTPFPKRTPFGQKEEDLLIHAVRSQNLFGKSGTFVKEFEQK' A
#
# COMPACT_ATOMS: atom_id res chain seq x y z
N MET A 1 -3.55 -36.47 -14.02
CA MET A 1 -4.42 -35.69 -14.93
C MET A 1 -4.04 -34.24 -14.74
N SER A 2 -3.60 -33.53 -15.79
CA SER A 2 -3.37 -32.08 -15.68
C SER A 2 -4.73 -31.40 -15.64
N GLU A 3 -5.02 -30.64 -14.59
CA GLU A 3 -6.20 -29.78 -14.57
C GLU A 3 -6.11 -28.71 -15.66
N LYS A 4 -7.26 -28.34 -16.23
CA LYS A 4 -7.36 -27.33 -17.29
C LYS A 4 -7.05 -25.96 -16.71
N LEU A 5 -6.31 -25.11 -17.42
CA LEU A 5 -6.07 -23.74 -16.95
C LEU A 5 -7.38 -22.95 -16.93
N ALA A 6 -7.51 -22.03 -15.97
CA ALA A 6 -8.68 -21.17 -15.87
C ALA A 6 -8.92 -20.32 -17.14
N LEU A 7 -7.85 -19.98 -17.87
CA LEU A 7 -7.93 -19.27 -19.16
C LEU A 7 -8.54 -20.12 -20.28
N ASP A 8 -8.49 -21.45 -20.14
CA ASP A 8 -9.09 -22.40 -21.08
C ASP A 8 -10.43 -22.95 -20.57
N GLY A 9 -11.00 -22.38 -19.50
CA GLY A 9 -12.28 -22.84 -18.91
C GLY A 9 -12.14 -23.90 -17.81
N GLY A 10 -10.95 -24.04 -17.23
CA GLY A 10 -10.76 -24.72 -15.94
C GLY A 10 -11.23 -23.89 -14.74
N GLU A 11 -11.16 -24.47 -13.55
CA GLU A 11 -11.60 -23.80 -12.32
C GLU A 11 -10.67 -22.65 -11.93
N LYS A 12 -11.25 -21.54 -11.47
CA LYS A 12 -10.47 -20.40 -11.00
C LYS A 12 -9.95 -20.69 -9.60
N VAL A 13 -8.62 -20.65 -9.43
CA VAL A 13 -7.98 -20.71 -8.11
C VAL A 13 -8.45 -19.58 -7.19
N ARG A 14 -8.76 -18.40 -7.76
CA ARG A 14 -9.27 -17.24 -7.01
C ARG A 14 -10.64 -16.82 -7.50
N THR A 15 -11.63 -16.93 -6.62
CA THR A 15 -13.02 -16.52 -6.86
C THR A 15 -13.34 -15.17 -6.22
N THR A 16 -12.62 -14.80 -5.17
CA THR A 16 -12.77 -13.49 -4.50
C THR A 16 -12.05 -12.38 -5.29
N PRO A 17 -12.73 -11.28 -5.64
CA PRO A 17 -12.09 -10.12 -6.26
C PRO A 17 -10.99 -9.50 -5.38
N PHE A 18 -10.14 -8.67 -5.98
CA PHE A 18 -9.19 -7.88 -5.18
C PHE A 18 -9.96 -6.93 -4.27
N PRO A 19 -9.48 -6.70 -3.03
CA PRO A 19 -10.06 -5.69 -2.18
C PRO A 19 -9.98 -4.32 -2.87
N LYS A 20 -10.98 -3.47 -2.62
CA LYS A 20 -10.91 -2.08 -3.06
C LYS A 20 -9.75 -1.39 -2.32
N ARG A 21 -9.15 -0.40 -2.98
CA ARG A 21 -8.18 0.47 -2.32
C ARG A 21 -8.89 1.22 -1.20
N THR A 22 -8.22 1.35 -0.06
CA THR A 22 -8.62 2.27 1.01
C THR A 22 -7.96 3.62 0.72
N PRO A 23 -8.74 4.68 0.43
CA PRO A 23 -8.17 6.02 0.28
C PRO A 23 -7.51 6.49 1.57
N PHE A 24 -6.50 7.35 1.43
CA PHE A 24 -5.92 8.07 2.56
C PHE A 24 -6.93 9.07 3.14
N GLY A 25 -6.87 9.29 4.45
CA GLY A 25 -7.70 10.26 5.15
C GLY A 25 -6.94 11.51 5.55
N GLN A 26 -7.60 12.37 6.33
CA GLN A 26 -7.06 13.67 6.76
C GLN A 26 -5.68 13.54 7.44
N LYS A 27 -5.49 12.50 8.26
CA LYS A 27 -4.24 12.28 8.96
C LYS A 27 -3.07 12.05 8.01
N GLU A 28 -3.27 11.28 6.96
CA GLU A 28 -2.22 11.02 5.98
C GLU A 28 -1.95 12.25 5.12
N GLU A 29 -2.98 13.07 4.82
CA GLU A 29 -2.80 14.38 4.19
C GLU A 29 -1.95 15.32 5.06
N ASP A 30 -2.25 15.40 6.35
CA ASP A 30 -1.52 16.26 7.30
C ASP A 30 -0.03 15.84 7.40
N LEU A 31 0.23 14.53 7.48
CA LEU A 31 1.58 13.98 7.50
C LEU A 31 2.32 14.25 6.18
N LEU A 32 1.63 14.15 5.05
CA LEU A 32 2.21 14.45 3.74
C LEU A 32 2.64 15.91 3.66
N ILE A 33 1.76 16.85 4.03
CA ILE A 33 2.07 18.29 3.99
C ILE A 33 3.20 18.63 4.95
N HIS A 34 3.18 18.07 6.17
CA HIS A 34 4.24 18.30 7.15
C HIS A 34 5.59 17.78 6.62
N ALA A 35 5.63 16.57 6.10
CA ALA A 35 6.86 15.99 5.59
C ALA A 35 7.43 16.79 4.39
N VAL A 36 6.57 17.27 3.48
CA VAL A 36 6.98 18.18 2.39
C VAL A 36 7.54 19.50 2.92
N ARG A 37 6.85 20.15 3.85
CA ARG A 37 7.26 21.46 4.42
C ARG A 37 8.54 21.38 5.24
N SER A 38 8.81 20.23 5.85
CA SER A 38 10.05 20.01 6.60
C SER A 38 11.32 20.03 5.72
N GLN A 39 11.16 19.95 4.39
CA GLN A 39 12.25 19.80 3.42
C GLN A 39 13.19 18.60 3.71
N ASN A 40 12.71 17.66 4.52
CA ASN A 40 13.47 16.53 5.04
C ASN A 40 12.64 15.25 4.94
N LEU A 41 11.86 15.17 3.84
CA LEU A 41 10.96 14.07 3.51
C LEU A 41 11.72 12.74 3.32
N PHE A 42 12.96 12.82 2.85
CA PHE A 42 13.84 11.68 2.59
C PHE A 42 15.24 11.99 3.11
N GLY A 43 15.91 10.99 3.68
CA GLY A 43 17.32 11.10 4.06
C GLY A 43 17.59 10.87 5.55
N LYS A 44 18.87 10.96 5.92
CA LYS A 44 19.39 10.54 7.24
C LYS A 44 18.82 11.33 8.41
N SER A 45 18.35 12.55 8.16
CA SER A 45 17.82 13.49 9.16
C SER A 45 16.31 13.43 9.33
N GLY A 46 15.56 12.73 8.47
CA GLY A 46 14.10 12.63 8.56
C GLY A 46 13.65 11.76 9.72
N THR A 47 12.59 12.16 10.45
CA THR A 47 12.06 11.38 11.59
C THR A 47 10.86 10.52 11.23
N PHE A 48 10.09 10.89 10.19
CA PHE A 48 8.84 10.22 9.81
C PHE A 48 8.97 8.71 9.59
N VAL A 49 10.05 8.23 8.98
CA VAL A 49 10.29 6.78 8.77
C VAL A 49 10.50 6.07 10.10
N LYS A 50 11.38 6.61 10.96
CA LYS A 50 11.67 6.02 12.27
C LYS A 50 10.43 5.99 13.17
N GLU A 51 9.65 7.07 13.17
CA GLU A 51 8.40 7.16 13.92
C GLU A 51 7.35 6.15 13.42
N PHE A 52 7.32 5.89 12.10
CA PHE A 52 6.44 4.88 11.52
C PHE A 52 6.87 3.45 11.91
N GLU A 53 8.17 3.16 11.91
CA GLU A 53 8.74 1.84 12.24
C GLU A 53 8.67 1.48 13.74
N GLN A 54 8.54 2.47 14.62
CA GLN A 54 8.42 2.26 16.08
C GLN A 54 7.03 1.83 16.53
N LYS A 55 6.06 1.76 15.61
CA LYS A 55 4.71 1.25 15.85
C LYS A 55 4.57 -0.20 15.45
#